data_AF-A0A8H5JZ56-F1
#
_entry.id   AF-A0A8H5JZ56-F1
#
_cell.length_a   1.000
_cell.length_b   1.000
_cell.length_c   1.000
_cell.angle_alpha   90.00
_cell.angle_beta   90.00
_cell.angle_gamma   90.00
#
_symmetry.space_group_name_H-M   'P 1'
#
loop_
_entity.id
_entity.type
_entity.pdbx_description
1 polymer ?
#
loop_
_entity_poly.entity_id
_entity_poly.type
_entity_poly.pdbx_seq_one_letter_code
_entity_poly.pdbx_strand_id
1 'polypeptide(L)'
;MPTVDFFKSLTTIQRADRLWGVYLLVLEKSGGKPSIYIGSGTAGKVSIYARLHQYDNLMKTREWFSGILKFLCDKAEDGWGVTHKGVLVSSPLPSKSEQLLLRALTLLLETLFSIIFWATQH
;
A
#
# COMPACT_ATOMS: atom_id res chain seq x y z
N MET A 1 14.53 -12.72 3.44
CA MET A 1 13.55 -11.74 2.93
C MET A 1 13.31 -12.00 1.45
N PRO A 2 12.07 -11.83 0.96
CA PRO A 2 11.82 -11.86 -0.48
C PRO A 2 12.59 -10.76 -1.20
N THR A 3 12.96 -11.02 -2.46
CA THR A 3 13.61 -10.05 -3.34
C THR A 3 12.64 -8.97 -3.82
N VAL A 4 13.15 -7.84 -4.28
CA VAL A 4 12.32 -6.79 -4.92
C VAL A 4 11.57 -7.33 -6.14
N ASP A 5 12.18 -8.23 -6.91
CA ASP A 5 11.55 -8.86 -8.08
C ASP A 5 10.33 -9.71 -7.71
N PHE A 6 10.39 -10.41 -6.57
CA PHE A 6 9.22 -11.10 -6.01
C PHE A 6 8.09 -10.10 -5.77
N PHE A 7 8.35 -8.97 -5.12
CA PHE A 7 7.31 -7.97 -4.88
C PHE A 7 6.78 -7.33 -6.17
N LYS A 8 7.65 -7.13 -7.17
CA LYS A 8 7.27 -6.65 -8.52
C LYS A 8 6.46 -7.66 -9.33
N SER A 9 6.54 -8.95 -9.00
CA SER A 9 5.71 -9.99 -9.62
C SER A 9 4.28 -10.06 -9.08
N LEU A 10 4.00 -9.40 -7.94
CA LEU A 10 2.66 -9.41 -7.35
C LEU A 10 1.66 -8.65 -8.22
N THR A 11 0.44 -9.17 -8.28
CA THR A 11 -0.66 -8.58 -9.03
C THR A 11 -0.99 -7.17 -8.54
N THR A 12 -1.17 -6.26 -9.50
CA THR A 12 -1.67 -4.91 -9.27
C THR A 12 -3.19 -4.89 -9.29
N ILE A 13 -3.80 -4.11 -8.41
CA ILE A 13 -5.26 -3.88 -8.42
C ILE A 13 -5.69 -3.01 -9.59
N GLN A 14 -6.79 -3.38 -10.24
CA GLN A 14 -7.47 -2.59 -11.25
C GLN A 14 -8.62 -1.76 -10.66
N ARG A 15 -9.06 -0.75 -11.42
CA ARG A 15 -10.15 0.16 -10.99
C ARG A 15 -11.46 -0.56 -10.72
N ALA A 16 -11.73 -1.64 -11.45
CA ALA A 16 -12.96 -2.43 -11.31
C ALA A 16 -12.99 -3.24 -10.01
N ASP A 17 -11.84 -3.46 -9.37
CA ASP A 17 -11.73 -4.30 -8.20
C ASP A 17 -12.26 -3.59 -6.95
N ARG A 18 -13.34 -4.16 -6.41
CA ARG A 18 -13.92 -3.75 -5.14
C ARG A 18 -13.40 -4.66 -4.03
N LEU A 19 -12.12 -4.46 -3.68
CA LEU A 19 -11.41 -5.30 -2.72
C LEU A 19 -10.96 -4.51 -1.48
N TRP A 20 -11.04 -5.18 -0.33
CA TRP A 20 -10.30 -4.85 0.88
C TRP A 20 -9.04 -5.70 0.97
N GLY A 21 -8.07 -5.28 1.77
CA GLY A 21 -6.88 -6.08 2.04
C GLY A 21 -5.63 -5.26 2.26
N VAL A 22 -4.49 -5.95 2.15
CA VAL A 22 -3.15 -5.39 2.36
C VAL A 22 -2.44 -5.29 1.01
N TYR A 23 -1.89 -4.11 0.73
CA TYR A 23 -1.09 -3.83 -0.43
C TYR A 23 0.33 -3.44 -0.01
N LEU A 24 1.22 -3.42 -1.00
CA LEU A 24 2.55 -2.86 -0.86
C LEU A 24 2.87 -1.89 -2.00
N LEU A 25 3.76 -0.95 -1.73
CA LEU A 25 4.40 -0.09 -2.71
C LEU A 25 5.89 -0.44 -2.74
N VAL A 26 6.45 -0.63 -3.92
CA VAL A 26 7.90 -0.68 -4.11
C VAL A 26 8.38 0.73 -4.40
N LEU A 27 9.35 1.19 -3.61
CA LEU A 27 9.98 2.50 -3.70
C LEU A 27 11.41 2.34 -4.18
N GLU A 28 11.78 3.03 -5.25
CA GLU A 28 13.13 3.02 -5.79
C GLU A 28 13.65 4.44 -6.03
N LYS A 29 14.96 4.61 -5.86
CA LYS A 29 15.70 5.85 -6.12
C LYS A 29 16.98 5.50 -6.86
N SER A 30 17.39 6.33 -7.81
CA SER A 30 18.66 6.12 -8.51
C SER A 30 19.84 6.05 -7.53
N GLY A 31 20.65 4.99 -7.63
CA GLY A 31 21.77 4.72 -6.73
C GLY A 31 21.38 4.31 -5.29
N GLY A 32 20.08 4.19 -4.99
CA GLY A 32 19.58 3.74 -3.69
C GLY A 32 19.19 2.26 -3.68
N LYS A 33 19.19 1.65 -2.48
CA LYS A 33 18.58 0.32 -2.29
C LYS A 33 17.06 0.45 -2.32
N PRO A 34 16.32 -0.40 -3.05
CA PRO A 34 14.86 -0.37 -3.03
C PRO A 34 14.30 -0.55 -1.62
N SER A 35 13.17 0.10 -1.34
CA SER A 35 12.43 -0.04 -0.09
C SER A 35 10.99 -0.43 -0.39
N ILE A 36 10.28 -0.96 0.62
CA ILE A 36 8.86 -1.26 0.50
C ILE A 36 8.06 -0.52 1.57
N TYR A 37 6.87 -0.08 1.21
CA TYR A 37 5.85 0.41 2.12
C TYR A 37 4.68 -0.57 2.08
N ILE A 38 4.10 -0.89 3.24
CA ILE A 38 2.93 -1.76 3.36
C ILE A 38 1.82 -0.97 4.01
N GLY A 39 0.60 -1.12 3.49
CA GLY A 39 -0.58 -0.49 4.04
C GLY A 39 -1.83 -1.30 3.71
N SER A 40 -2.94 -0.97 4.38
CA SER A 40 -4.24 -1.59 4.10
C SER A 40 -5.25 -0.62 3.51
N GLY A 41 -6.24 -1.19 2.81
CA GLY A 41 -7.42 -0.50 2.31
C GLY A 41 -8.68 -1.14 2.88
N THR A 42 -9.19 -0.60 3.99
CA THR A 42 -10.38 -1.14 4.70
C THR A 42 -11.49 -0.10 4.91
N ALA A 43 -11.47 1.02 4.19
CA ALA A 43 -12.51 2.05 4.34
C ALA A 43 -13.73 1.66 3.50
N GLY A 44 -14.91 1.59 4.13
CA GLY A 44 -16.17 0.99 3.62
C GLY A 44 -16.82 1.58 2.35
N LYS A 45 -16.11 2.37 1.56
CA LYS A 45 -16.47 2.78 0.18
C LYS A 45 -15.26 2.85 -0.78
N VAL A 46 -14.05 2.69 -0.25
CA VAL A 46 -12.79 3.03 -0.91
C VAL A 46 -11.98 1.73 -0.93
N SER A 47 -11.94 1.07 -2.08
CA SER A 47 -11.15 -0.15 -2.27
C SER A 47 -9.66 0.15 -2.18
N ILE A 48 -8.84 -0.90 -2.09
CA ILE A 48 -7.37 -0.80 -2.25
C ILE A 48 -7.01 0.11 -3.43
N TYR A 49 -7.70 -0.02 -4.57
CA TYR A 49 -7.47 0.81 -5.76
C TYR A 49 -7.48 2.31 -5.46
N ALA A 50 -8.50 2.79 -4.77
CA ALA A 50 -8.65 4.21 -4.52
C ALA A 50 -7.56 4.75 -3.58
N ARG A 51 -7.04 3.91 -2.68
CA ARG A 51 -5.85 4.23 -1.88
C ARG A 51 -4.59 4.29 -2.73
N LEU A 52 -4.39 3.32 -3.63
CA LEU A 52 -3.27 3.31 -4.57
C LEU A 52 -3.28 4.52 -5.50
N HIS A 53 -4.46 4.96 -5.94
CA HIS A 53 -4.64 6.15 -6.77
C HIS A 53 -4.37 7.45 -6.00
N GLN A 54 -4.64 7.51 -4.70
CA GLN A 54 -4.24 8.66 -3.87
C GLN A 54 -2.72 8.83 -3.88
N TYR A 55 -1.96 7.73 -3.86
CA TYR A 55 -0.50 7.79 -3.96
C TYR A 55 -0.04 8.26 -5.34
N ASP A 56 -0.69 7.84 -6.44
CA ASP A 56 -0.36 8.37 -7.78
C ASP A 56 -0.53 9.87 -7.86
N ASN A 57 -1.65 10.37 -7.34
CA ASN A 57 -1.93 11.79 -7.33
C ASN A 57 -0.91 12.54 -6.47
N LEU A 58 -0.59 12.02 -5.28
CA LEU A 58 0.40 12.62 -4.39
C LEU A 58 1.78 12.72 -5.04
N MET A 59 2.25 11.66 -5.69
CA MET A 59 3.56 11.67 -6.36
C MET A 59 3.62 12.71 -7.48
N LYS A 60 2.46 13.09 -8.04
CA LYS A 60 2.35 14.10 -9.11
C LYS A 60 2.19 15.51 -8.56
N THR A 61 1.34 15.72 -7.56
CA THR A 61 0.95 17.06 -7.09
C THR A 61 1.74 17.53 -5.88
N ARG A 62 2.33 16.61 -5.11
CA ARG A 62 2.97 16.86 -3.81
C ARG A 62 2.04 17.54 -2.78
N GLU A 63 0.72 17.40 -2.96
CA GLU A 63 -0.29 17.98 -2.06
C GLU A 63 -0.74 16.98 -0.97
N TRP A 64 -0.91 17.48 0.25
CA TRP A 64 -1.03 16.68 1.48
C TRP A 64 -2.44 16.73 2.07
N PHE A 65 -2.96 15.56 2.48
CA PHE A 65 -4.21 15.47 3.26
C PHE A 65 -4.13 14.54 4.49
N SER A 66 -3.00 13.87 4.77
CA SER A 66 -2.86 13.01 5.98
C SER A 66 -1.40 12.68 6.34
N GLY A 67 -1.15 12.19 7.56
CA GLY A 67 0.19 11.81 8.04
C GLY A 67 0.88 10.66 7.26
N ILE A 68 0.13 9.68 6.74
CA ILE A 68 0.66 8.64 5.84
C ILE A 68 1.23 9.22 4.54
N LEU A 69 0.59 10.27 4.05
CA LEU A 69 0.99 10.95 2.81
C LEU A 69 2.28 11.76 3.02
N LYS A 70 2.57 12.20 4.25
CA LYS A 70 3.81 12.92 4.58
C LYS A 70 5.06 12.06 4.33
N PHE A 71 5.12 10.83 4.86
CA PHE A 71 6.27 9.94 4.65
C PHE A 71 6.59 9.72 3.17
N LEU A 72 5.57 9.49 2.34
CA LEU A 72 5.77 9.31 0.90
C LEU A 72 6.17 10.59 0.20
N CYS A 73 5.69 11.76 0.65
CA CYS A 73 6.18 13.02 0.14
C CYS A 73 7.64 13.27 0.52
N ASP A 74 8.04 13.04 1.78
CA ASP A 74 9.44 13.20 2.21
C ASP A 74 10.35 12.31 1.33
N LYS A 75 9.91 11.07 1.07
CA LYS A 75 10.58 10.17 0.11
C LYS A 75 10.57 10.73 -1.32
N ALA A 76 9.46 11.29 -1.79
CA ALA A 76 9.35 11.88 -3.12
C ALA A 76 10.27 13.10 -3.31
N GLU A 77 10.38 13.96 -2.29
CA GLU A 77 11.30 15.10 -2.24
C GLU A 77 12.75 14.62 -2.27
N ASP A 78 13.05 13.53 -1.56
CA ASP A 78 14.34 12.84 -1.63
C ASP A 78 14.61 12.13 -2.97
N GLY A 79 13.70 12.19 -3.94
CA GLY A 79 13.86 11.60 -5.28
C GLY A 79 13.52 10.11 -5.36
N TRP A 80 12.80 9.57 -4.38
CA TRP A 80 12.23 8.22 -4.48
C TRP A 80 10.94 8.23 -5.31
N GLY A 81 10.75 7.20 -6.13
CA GLY A 81 9.54 6.97 -6.90
C GLY A 81 8.86 5.66 -6.51
N VAL A 82 7.53 5.61 -6.63
CA VAL A 82 6.78 4.35 -6.57
C VAL A 82 6.94 3.65 -7.93
N THR A 83 7.60 2.50 -7.95
CA THR A 83 7.84 1.74 -9.20
C THR A 83 6.94 0.52 -9.37
N HIS A 84 6.33 0.03 -8.30
CA HIS A 84 5.33 -1.04 -8.35
C HIS A 84 4.31 -0.96 -7.23
N LYS A 85 3.12 -1.51 -7.45
CA LYS A 85 2.02 -1.58 -6.49
C LYS A 85 1.44 -2.98 -6.47
N GLY A 86 1.77 -3.75 -5.45
CA GLY A 86 1.36 -5.15 -5.32
C GLY A 86 0.28 -5.36 -4.28
N VAL A 87 -0.43 -6.48 -4.39
CA VAL A 87 -1.37 -6.96 -3.37
C VAL A 87 -0.76 -8.17 -2.67
N LEU A 88 -0.77 -8.15 -1.34
CA LEU A 88 -0.31 -9.27 -0.52
C LEU A 88 -1.46 -10.22 -0.19
N VAL A 89 -2.61 -9.65 0.16
CA VAL A 89 -3.83 -10.39 0.48
C VAL A 89 -5.02 -9.50 0.22
N SER A 90 -6.11 -10.09 -0.28
CA SER A 90 -7.34 -9.36 -0.55
C SER A 90 -8.58 -10.19 -0.25
N SER A 91 -9.68 -9.47 -0.10
CA SER A 91 -11.03 -9.99 0.11
C SER A 91 -12.01 -9.13 -0.68
N PRO A 92 -13.14 -9.69 -1.15
CA PRO A 92 -14.31 -8.90 -1.53
C PRO A 92 -14.71 -7.91 -0.42
N LEU A 93 -15.47 -6.88 -0.79
CA LEU A 93 -16.06 -5.97 0.19
C LEU A 93 -16.92 -6.75 1.19
N PRO A 94 -16.66 -6.63 2.50
CA PRO A 94 -17.44 -7.35 3.50
C PRO A 94 -18.86 -6.79 3.61
N SER A 95 -19.79 -7.66 4.02
CA SER A 95 -21.10 -7.23 4.49
C SER A 95 -20.97 -6.37 5.76
N LYS A 96 -22.01 -5.61 6.13
CA LYS A 96 -21.98 -4.75 7.33
C LYS A 96 -21.65 -5.54 8.61
N SER A 97 -22.10 -6.79 8.72
CA SER A 97 -21.84 -7.67 9.86
C SER A 97 -20.38 -8.12 9.94
N GLU A 98 -19.69 -8.24 8.80
CA GLU A 98 -18.31 -8.76 8.75
C GLU A 98 -17.26 -7.64 8.76
N GLN A 99 -17.67 -6.39 8.53
CA GLN A 99 -16.76 -5.25 8.39
C GLN A 99 -15.79 -5.09 9.56
N LEU A 100 -16.27 -5.23 10.80
CA LEU A 100 -15.42 -5.05 11.98
C LEU A 100 -14.37 -6.15 12.07
N LEU A 101 -14.78 -7.41 11.92
CA LEU A 101 -13.87 -8.55 12.01
C LEU A 101 -12.84 -8.55 10.88
N LEU A 102 -13.29 -8.35 9.63
CA LEU A 102 -12.40 -8.34 8.48
C LEU A 102 -11.43 -7.15 8.52
N ARG A 103 -11.86 -5.99 9.03
CA ARG A 103 -10.99 -4.84 9.24
C ARG A 103 -9.91 -5.15 10.29
N ALA A 104 -10.28 -5.74 11.42
CA ALA A 104 -9.33 -6.14 12.45
C ALA A 104 -8.31 -7.15 11.90
N LEU A 105 -8.77 -8.18 11.18
CA LEU A 105 -7.91 -9.15 10.52
C LEU A 105 -6.96 -8.50 9.52
N THR A 106 -7.46 -7.58 8.70
CA THR A 106 -6.64 -6.88 7.69
C THR A 106 -5.54 -6.04 8.35
N LEU A 107 -5.85 -5.35 9.45
CA LEU A 107 -4.86 -4.58 10.21
C LEU A 107 -3.80 -5.49 10.85
N LEU A 108 -4.21 -6.64 11.40
CA LEU A 108 -3.26 -7.64 11.92
C LEU A 108 -2.33 -8.16 10.82
N LEU A 109 -2.86 -8.44 9.63
CA LEU A 109 -2.06 -8.87 8.48
C LEU A 109 -1.13 -7.76 7.99
N GLU A 110 -1.57 -6.51 7.98
CA GLU A 110 -0.72 -5.35 7.66
C GLU A 110 0.47 -5.26 8.60
N THR A 111 0.24 -5.35 9.92
CA THR A 111 1.29 -5.37 10.93
C THR A 111 2.23 -6.56 10.73
N LEU A 112 1.67 -7.77 10.55
CA LEU A 112 2.45 -8.98 10.37
C LEU A 112 3.36 -8.91 9.14
N PHE A 113 2.83 -8.51 7.98
CA PHE A 113 3.61 -8.38 6.77
C PHE A 113 4.65 -7.27 6.87
N SER A 114 4.36 -6.18 7.57
CA SER A 114 5.33 -5.11 7.81
C SER A 114 6.53 -5.59 8.61
N ILE A 115 6.31 -6.43 9.63
CA ILE A 115 7.37 -7.03 10.43
C ILE A 115 8.16 -8.07 9.62
N ILE A 116 7.45 -9.02 8.98
CA ILE A 116 8.07 -10.14 8.24
C ILE A 116 8.93 -9.62 7.07
N PHE A 117 8.45 -8.60 6.36
CA PHE A 117 9.12 -8.05 5.19
C PHE A 117 9.96 -6.82 5.50
N TRP A 118 10.16 -6.46 6.77
CA TRP A 118 10.95 -5.30 7.17
C TRP A 118 10.54 -4.03 6.40
N ALA A 119 9.23 -3.83 6.27
CA ALA A 119 8.72 -2.70 5.52
C ALA A 119 9.06 -1.40 6.24
N THR A 120 9.48 -0.38 5.48
CA THR A 120 9.63 0.96 6.04
C THR A 120 8.27 1.44 6.51
N GLN A 121 8.13 1.57 7.83
CA GLN A 121 7.01 2.26 8.46
C GLN A 121 7.43 3.67 8.89
N HIS A 122 6.39 4.50 9.00
CA HIS A 122 6.28 5.80 9.68
C HIS A 122 7.51 6.33 10.43
#